data_AF-A0A7S4JGE1-F1
#
_entry.id   AF-A0A7S4JGE1-F1
#
_cell.length_a   1.000
_cell.length_b   1.000
_cell.length_c   1.000
_cell.angle_alpha   90.00
_cell.angle_beta   90.00
_cell.angle_gamma   90.00
#
_symmetry.space_group_name_H-M   'P 1'
#
loop_
_entity.id
_entity.type
_entity.pdbx_description
1 polymer ?
#
loop_
_entity_poly.entity_id
_entity_poly.type
_entity_poly.pdbx_seq_one_letter_code
_entity_poly.pdbx_strand_id
1 'polypeptide(L)'
;IILTPETYEDDANVKKYEIAFHQAFLAKATWVEENQANTAIHPHQARLRGLTYAAPIFVDIETNELRYDTMEDQWVTVNRSHPIGYDELPLNSPNRPHPKKIGKIPVMLQSKTCYLSEKTEEKLTEVGECPYDEGGYFILNGGERVLVAQ
;
A
#
# COMPACT_ATOMS: atom_id res chain seq x y z
N ILE A 1 -11.76 8.51 -9.36
CA ILE A 1 -11.83 9.90 -8.84
C ILE A 1 -11.60 10.83 -10.02
N ILE A 2 -12.43 11.85 -10.18
CA ILE A 2 -12.25 12.88 -11.22
C ILE A 2 -12.01 14.20 -10.49
N LEU A 3 -10.89 14.85 -10.79
CA LEU A 3 -10.57 16.18 -10.30
C LEU A 3 -10.79 17.16 -11.45
N THR A 4 -11.84 17.95 -11.32
CA THR A 4 -12.14 19.06 -12.24
C THR A 4 -11.76 20.38 -11.58
N PRO A 5 -11.20 21.32 -12.34
CA PRO A 5 -10.95 22.67 -11.84
C PRO A 5 -12.27 23.39 -11.55
N GLU A 6 -12.27 24.25 -10.53
CA GLU A 6 -13.46 24.97 -10.08
C GLU A 6 -13.87 26.10 -11.04
N THR A 7 -12.92 26.66 -11.79
CA THR A 7 -13.14 27.77 -12.72
C THR A 7 -12.56 27.47 -14.09
N TYR A 8 -13.34 27.77 -15.13
CA TYR A 8 -12.97 27.67 -16.55
C TYR A 8 -12.54 29.00 -17.16
N GLU A 9 -12.58 30.08 -16.37
CA GLU A 9 -12.39 31.44 -16.87
C GLU A 9 -10.89 31.71 -17.15
N ASP A 10 -10.59 31.85 -18.45
CA ASP A 10 -9.46 32.57 -19.05
C ASP A 10 -8.03 32.00 -18.98
N ASP A 11 -7.84 30.71 -18.70
CA ASP A 11 -6.51 30.10 -18.86
C ASP A 11 -6.52 28.91 -19.83
N ALA A 12 -5.74 29.00 -20.91
CA ALA A 12 -5.53 27.90 -21.87
C ALA A 12 -4.83 26.67 -21.22
N ASN A 13 -4.58 26.71 -19.92
CA ASN A 13 -3.89 25.71 -19.12
C ASN A 13 -4.83 24.94 -18.15
N VAL A 14 -6.15 25.05 -18.29
CA VAL A 14 -7.10 24.27 -17.47
C VAL A 14 -6.85 22.76 -17.66
N LYS A 15 -6.57 22.07 -16.56
CA LYS A 15 -6.30 20.62 -16.52
C LYS A 15 -7.38 19.87 -15.75
N LYS A 16 -7.81 18.74 -16.28
CA LYS A 16 -8.65 17.76 -15.60
C LYS A 16 -7.83 16.52 -15.33
N TYR A 17 -8.02 15.90 -14.18
CA TYR A 17 -7.36 14.63 -13.84
C TYR A 17 -8.39 13.53 -13.62
N GLU A 18 -8.15 12.38 -14.24
CA GLU A 18 -8.91 11.16 -14.01
C GLU A 18 -8.00 10.13 -13.34
N ILE A 19 -8.38 9.70 -12.14
CA ILE A 19 -7.60 8.78 -11.30
C ILE A 19 -8.41 7.51 -11.08
N ALA A 20 -7.85 6.37 -11.49
CA ALA A 20 -8.41 5.04 -11.24
C ALA A 20 -7.51 4.26 -10.26
N PHE A 21 -8.15 3.52 -9.36
CA PHE A 21 -7.47 2.63 -8.41
C PHE A 21 -7.77 1.20 -8.82
N HIS A 22 -6.72 0.43 -9.07
CA HIS A 22 -6.80 -0.96 -9.48
C HIS A 22 -6.51 -1.88 -8.29
N GLN A 23 -5.85 -3.00 -8.54
CA GLN A 23 -5.57 -4.01 -7.53
C GLN A 23 -4.76 -3.44 -6.36
N ALA A 24 -5.21 -3.74 -5.15
CA ALA A 24 -4.45 -3.51 -3.93
C ALA A 24 -3.60 -4.74 -3.57
N PHE A 25 -2.41 -4.47 -3.05
CA PHE A 25 -1.42 -5.45 -2.63
C PHE A 25 -1.00 -5.17 -1.19
N LEU A 26 -0.93 -6.22 -0.37
CA LEU A 26 -0.45 -6.13 0.99
C LEU A 26 0.88 -6.87 1.07
N ALA A 27 1.96 -6.17 1.43
CA ALA A 27 3.26 -6.82 1.67
C ALA A 27 3.35 -7.34 3.12
N LYS A 28 4.42 -8.06 3.44
CA LYS A 28 4.68 -8.48 4.83
C LYS A 28 5.04 -7.27 5.72
N ALA A 29 4.86 -7.42 7.03
CA ALA A 29 5.09 -6.35 8.00
C ALA A 29 6.53 -5.83 7.97
N THR A 30 6.70 -4.51 7.86
CA THR A 30 8.03 -3.88 7.80
C THR A 30 8.10 -2.63 8.65
N TRP A 31 9.30 -2.38 9.17
CA TRP A 31 9.66 -1.17 9.90
C TRP A 31 10.71 -0.37 9.11
N VAL A 32 10.63 0.96 9.19
CA VAL A 32 11.60 1.85 8.54
C VAL A 32 12.56 2.31 9.61
N GLU A 33 13.85 1.98 9.46
CA GLU A 33 14.90 2.46 10.35
C GLU A 33 15.34 3.89 9.97
N GLU A 34 16.12 4.53 10.83
CA GLU A 34 16.60 5.92 10.62
C GLU A 34 17.42 6.08 9.32
N ASN A 35 18.06 5.00 8.87
CA ASN A 35 18.78 4.92 7.59
C ASN A 35 17.87 4.70 6.36
N GLN A 36 16.55 4.78 6.52
CA GLN A 36 15.52 4.53 5.50
C GLN A 36 15.48 3.09 4.95
N ALA A 37 16.17 2.14 5.56
CA ALA A 37 16.04 0.73 5.21
C ALA A 37 14.71 0.18 5.72
N ASN A 38 13.96 -0.52 4.84
CA ASN A 38 12.80 -1.31 5.26
C ASN A 38 13.28 -2.67 5.77
N THR A 39 13.17 -2.90 7.07
CA THR A 39 13.47 -4.20 7.69
C THR A 39 12.19 -4.95 8.01
N ALA A 40 12.22 -6.28 7.86
CA ALA A 40 11.14 -7.13 8.34
C ALA A 40 11.03 -6.97 9.86
N ILE A 41 9.81 -6.80 10.37
CA ILE A 41 9.55 -6.76 11.80
C ILE A 41 8.79 -8.01 12.21
N HIS A 42 9.24 -8.68 13.28
CA HIS A 42 8.51 -9.80 13.90
C HIS A 42 7.58 -9.28 15.03
N PRO A 43 6.48 -9.99 15.35
CA PRO A 43 5.55 -9.53 16.38
C PRO A 43 6.22 -9.31 17.75
N HIS A 44 7.09 -10.23 18.20
CA HIS A 44 7.91 -10.08 19.41
C HIS A 44 8.69 -8.76 19.45
N GLN A 45 9.32 -8.38 18.33
CA GLN A 45 10.05 -7.11 18.22
C GLN A 45 9.11 -5.90 18.29
N ALA A 46 7.91 -6.00 17.71
CA ALA A 46 6.92 -4.93 17.79
C ALA A 46 6.45 -4.69 19.23
N ARG A 47 6.26 -5.77 20.02
CA ARG A 47 5.93 -5.68 21.45
C ARG A 47 7.04 -4.95 22.23
N LEU A 48 8.28 -5.44 22.14
CA LEU A 48 9.40 -4.91 22.91
C LEU A 48 9.75 -3.45 22.57
N ARG A 49 9.54 -3.04 21.32
CA ARG A 49 9.89 -1.70 20.84
C ARG A 49 8.75 -0.69 20.92
N GLY A 50 7.58 -1.06 21.43
CA GLY A 50 6.43 -0.16 21.46
C GLY A 50 5.92 0.21 20.06
N LEU A 51 6.07 -0.69 19.07
CA LEU A 51 5.70 -0.43 17.67
C LEU A 51 4.33 -1.01 17.33
N THR A 52 3.75 -0.51 16.25
CA THR A 52 2.55 -1.12 15.65
C THR A 52 2.98 -2.17 14.62
N TYR A 53 2.53 -3.41 14.80
CA TYR A 53 2.79 -4.50 13.87
C TYR A 53 1.88 -4.35 12.63
N ALA A 54 2.40 -3.70 11.59
CA ALA A 54 1.63 -3.34 10.40
C ALA A 54 2.37 -3.61 9.09
N ALA A 55 1.58 -4.02 8.09
CA ALA A 55 2.00 -4.29 6.74
C ALA A 55 1.77 -3.07 5.83
N PRO A 56 2.72 -2.69 4.97
CA PRO A 56 2.49 -1.65 3.98
C PRO A 56 1.51 -2.15 2.91
N ILE A 57 0.54 -1.29 2.59
CA ILE A 57 -0.40 -1.49 1.50
C ILE A 57 0.04 -0.67 0.28
N PHE A 58 0.05 -1.32 -0.86
CA PHE A 58 0.33 -0.74 -2.16
C PHE A 58 -0.92 -0.83 -3.02
N VAL A 59 -1.18 0.19 -3.82
CA VAL A 59 -2.29 0.19 -4.78
C VAL A 59 -1.76 0.63 -6.12
N ASP A 60 -2.21 -0.06 -7.15
CA ASP A 60 -1.97 0.38 -8.51
C ASP A 60 -2.88 1.57 -8.85
N ILE A 61 -2.27 2.71 -9.23
CA ILE A 61 -2.95 4.00 -9.41
C ILE A 61 -2.68 4.50 -10.82
N GLU A 62 -3.72 4.50 -11.63
CA GLU A 62 -3.71 5.09 -12.96
C GLU A 62 -4.16 6.54 -12.87
N THR A 63 -3.40 7.44 -13.49
CA THR A 63 -3.69 8.88 -13.54
C THR A 63 -3.57 9.34 -14.98
N ASN A 64 -4.66 9.90 -15.48
CA ASN A 64 -4.75 10.49 -16.80
C ASN A 64 -4.91 12.00 -16.64
N GLU A 65 -4.01 12.78 -17.26
CA GLU A 65 -4.12 14.23 -17.39
C GLU A 65 -4.87 14.51 -18.69
N LEU A 66 -5.97 15.27 -18.59
CA LEU A 66 -6.76 15.72 -19.72
C LEU A 66 -6.65 17.24 -19.84
N ARG A 67 -6.61 17.71 -21.08
CA ARG A 67 -6.74 19.13 -21.43
C ARG A 67 -7.98 19.32 -22.27
N TYR A 68 -8.56 20.52 -22.18
CA TYR A 68 -9.67 20.88 -23.03
C TYR A 68 -9.14 21.27 -24.41
N ASP A 69 -9.63 20.61 -25.45
CA ASP A 69 -9.43 21.01 -26.83
C ASP A 69 -10.55 21.97 -27.23
N THR A 70 -10.22 23.25 -27.43
CA THR A 70 -11.19 24.27 -27.81
C THR A 70 -11.66 24.16 -29.26
N MET A 71 -10.92 23.45 -30.13
CA MET A 71 -11.28 23.28 -31.54
C MET A 71 -12.30 22.16 -31.70
N GLU A 72 -12.12 21.07 -30.95
CA GLU A 72 -12.99 19.89 -31.00
C GLU A 72 -14.06 19.87 -29.89
N ASP A 73 -14.06 20.88 -29.01
CA ASP A 73 -15.01 21.06 -27.89
C ASP A 73 -15.08 19.83 -26.96
N GLN A 74 -13.92 19.23 -26.68
CA GLN A 74 -13.85 17.99 -25.88
C GLN A 74 -12.59 17.90 -25.01
N TRP A 75 -12.65 17.06 -23.98
CA TRP A 75 -11.49 16.72 -23.17
C TRP A 75 -10.66 15.64 -23.85
N VAL A 76 -9.38 15.92 -24.08
CA VAL A 76 -8.43 14.98 -24.66
C VAL A 76 -7.39 14.58 -23.63
N THR A 77 -7.08 13.28 -23.56
CA THR A 77 -6.01 12.78 -22.68
C THR A 77 -4.64 13.16 -23.26
N VAL A 78 -3.85 13.90 -22.49
CA VAL A 78 -2.52 14.36 -22.90
C VAL A 78 -1.38 13.59 -22.24
N ASN A 79 -1.59 13.07 -21.02
CA ASN A 79 -0.61 12.21 -20.34
C ASN A 79 -1.31 11.03 -19.67
N ARG A 80 -0.68 9.86 -19.72
CA ARG A 80 -1.12 8.65 -19.03
C ARG A 80 -0.01 8.14 -18.13
N SER A 81 -0.31 7.90 -16.85
CA SER A 81 0.64 7.23 -15.97
C SER A 81 0.85 5.77 -16.36
N HIS A 82 -0.11 5.18 -17.06
CA HIS A 82 -0.05 3.84 -17.64
C HIS A 82 -0.10 3.91 -19.17
N PRO A 83 1.06 3.96 -19.87
CA PRO A 83 1.11 4.01 -21.32
C PRO A 83 0.56 2.73 -21.96
N ILE A 84 -0.12 2.82 -23.12
CA ILE A 84 -0.63 1.64 -23.82
C ILE A 84 0.52 0.64 -24.07
N GLY A 85 0.31 -0.64 -23.72
CA GLY A 85 1.33 -1.70 -23.83
C GLY A 85 2.34 -1.78 -22.69
N TYR A 86 2.12 -1.06 -21.57
CA TYR A 86 3.01 -1.12 -20.41
C TYR A 86 3.12 -2.51 -19.77
N ASP A 87 2.11 -3.37 -19.98
CA ASP A 87 2.02 -4.74 -19.50
C ASP A 87 3.00 -5.69 -20.19
N GLU A 88 3.40 -5.37 -21.43
CA GLU A 88 4.45 -6.07 -22.17
C GLU A 88 5.86 -5.70 -21.69
N LEU A 89 6.01 -4.62 -20.90
CA LEU A 89 7.32 -4.21 -20.38
C LEU A 89 7.81 -5.18 -19.30
N PRO A 90 9.13 -5.43 -19.20
CA PRO A 90 9.71 -6.18 -18.09
C PRO A 90 9.28 -5.59 -16.74
N LEU A 91 9.06 -6.45 -15.73
CA LEU A 91 8.65 -6.01 -14.39
C LEU A 91 9.58 -4.97 -13.78
N ASN A 92 10.88 -5.01 -14.11
CA ASN A 92 11.89 -4.08 -13.60
C ASN A 92 12.14 -2.89 -14.53
N SER A 93 11.32 -2.67 -15.55
CA SER A 93 11.46 -1.54 -16.46
C SER A 93 11.18 -0.23 -15.71
N PRO A 94 12.06 0.79 -15.80
CA PRO A 94 11.85 2.08 -15.11
C PRO A 94 10.61 2.83 -15.61
N ASN A 95 10.14 2.49 -16.82
CA ASN A 95 8.94 3.07 -17.43
C ASN A 95 7.67 2.24 -17.14
N ARG A 96 7.80 1.09 -16.46
CA ARG A 96 6.64 0.32 -16.05
C ARG A 96 6.03 0.97 -14.79
N PRO A 97 4.72 1.24 -14.78
CA PRO A 97 4.05 1.75 -13.60
C PRO A 97 4.18 0.74 -12.46
N HIS A 98 4.51 1.25 -11.27
CA HIS A 98 4.63 0.44 -10.06
C HIS A 98 3.54 0.84 -9.06
N PRO A 99 2.93 -0.15 -8.36
CA PRO A 99 2.01 0.11 -7.27
C PRO A 99 2.60 1.09 -6.25
N LYS A 100 1.80 2.08 -5.85
CA LYS A 100 2.20 3.12 -4.92
C LYS A 100 1.83 2.71 -3.51
N LYS A 101 2.77 2.88 -2.56
CA LYS A 101 2.49 2.70 -1.14
C LYS A 101 1.52 3.78 -0.67
N ILE A 102 0.34 3.40 -0.20
CA ILE A 102 -0.68 4.35 0.27
C ILE A 102 -0.75 4.42 1.81
N GLY A 103 -0.12 3.47 2.51
CA GLY A 103 -0.15 3.44 3.97
C GLY A 103 0.32 2.13 4.58
N LYS A 104 -0.12 1.87 5.81
CA LYS A 104 0.07 0.60 6.51
C LYS A 104 -1.24 0.15 7.15
N ILE A 105 -1.45 -1.17 7.21
CA ILE A 105 -2.61 -1.81 7.85
C ILE A 105 -2.09 -2.69 9.00
N PRO A 106 -2.62 -2.57 10.23
CA PRO A 106 -2.31 -3.48 11.32
C PRO A 106 -2.57 -4.93 10.93
N VAL A 107 -1.60 -5.80 11.19
CA VAL A 107 -1.70 -7.23 10.83
C VAL A 107 -2.12 -7.99 12.09
N MET A 108 -3.18 -8.79 11.94
CA MET A 108 -3.62 -9.70 13.00
C MET A 108 -2.61 -10.83 13.15
N LEU A 109 -2.23 -11.16 14.38
CA LEU A 109 -1.32 -12.28 14.65
C LEU A 109 -1.94 -13.61 14.22
N GLN A 110 -1.10 -14.52 13.74
CA GLN A 110 -1.48 -15.80 13.10
C GLN A 110 -2.34 -15.70 11.82
N SER A 111 -2.74 -14.51 11.37
CA SER A 111 -3.41 -14.34 10.06
C SER A 111 -2.46 -14.64 8.88
N LYS A 112 -3.02 -14.93 7.70
CA LYS A 112 -2.27 -15.27 6.47
C LYS A 112 -1.13 -14.28 6.11
N THR A 113 -1.30 -13.00 6.44
CA THR A 113 -0.29 -11.97 6.15
C THR A 113 0.79 -11.90 7.23
N CYS A 114 0.55 -12.42 8.42
CA CYS A 114 1.52 -12.46 9.51
C CYS A 114 2.78 -13.26 9.11
N TYR A 115 3.91 -12.97 9.75
CA TYR A 115 5.12 -13.80 9.61
C TYR A 115 5.01 -15.15 10.31
N LEU A 116 4.05 -15.30 11.23
CA LEU A 116 3.91 -16.49 12.08
C LEU A 116 3.07 -17.61 11.44
N SER A 117 2.18 -17.28 10.49
CA SER A 117 1.13 -18.18 10.00
C SER A 117 1.60 -19.48 9.32
N GLU A 118 2.86 -19.54 8.91
CA GLU A 118 3.45 -20.69 8.19
C GLU A 118 4.68 -21.26 8.93
N LYS A 119 4.89 -20.87 10.19
CA LYS A 119 6.01 -21.35 11.00
C LYS A 119 5.62 -22.61 11.78
N THR A 120 6.58 -23.53 11.92
CA THR A 120 6.44 -24.68 12.84
C THR A 120 6.61 -24.23 14.29
N GLU A 121 6.19 -25.06 15.24
CA GLU A 121 6.31 -24.80 16.67
C GLU A 121 7.75 -24.49 17.10
N GLU A 122 8.73 -25.21 16.57
CA GLU A 122 10.14 -24.97 16.83
C GLU A 122 10.55 -23.58 16.33
N LYS A 123 10.10 -23.22 15.12
CA LYS A 123 10.44 -21.93 14.52
C LYS A 123 9.74 -20.76 15.19
N LEU A 124 8.56 -20.96 15.76
CA LEU A 124 7.86 -19.98 16.60
C LEU A 124 8.67 -19.71 17.88
N THR A 125 9.12 -20.78 18.54
CA THR A 125 9.95 -20.69 19.74
C THR A 125 11.26 -19.96 19.46
N GLU A 126 11.93 -20.27 18.35
CA GLU A 126 13.18 -19.60 17.94
C GLU A 126 13.02 -18.09 17.71
N VAL A 127 11.86 -17.62 17.25
CA VAL A 127 11.61 -16.18 17.03
C VAL A 127 11.00 -15.48 18.25
N GLY A 128 10.96 -16.15 19.41
CA GLY A 128 10.48 -15.59 20.67
C GLY A 128 8.96 -15.54 20.80
N GLU A 129 8.24 -16.39 20.07
CA GLU A 129 6.78 -16.55 20.17
C GLU A 129 6.40 -17.87 20.84
N CYS A 130 5.22 -17.90 21.45
CA CYS A 130 4.68 -19.11 22.06
C CYS A 130 4.00 -19.98 20.98
N PRO A 131 4.33 -21.28 20.86
CA PRO A 131 3.64 -22.19 19.93
C PRO A 131 2.14 -22.36 20.21
N TYR A 132 1.73 -22.13 21.46
CA TYR A 132 0.35 -22.24 21.92
C TYR A 132 -0.40 -20.89 21.88
N ASP A 133 0.19 -19.86 21.29
CA ASP A 133 -0.52 -18.59 21.05
C ASP A 133 -1.45 -18.73 19.84
N GLU A 134 -2.75 -18.72 20.12
CA GLU A 134 -3.84 -18.77 19.15
C GLU A 134 -3.85 -17.55 18.19
N GLY A 135 -3.22 -16.44 18.57
CA GLY A 135 -3.26 -15.19 17.81
C GLY A 135 -4.66 -14.56 17.80
N GLY A 136 -5.06 -13.97 16.68
CA GLY A 136 -6.39 -13.33 16.55
C GLY A 136 -6.49 -11.92 17.14
N TYR A 137 -5.37 -11.33 17.54
CA TYR A 137 -5.28 -9.97 18.07
C TYR A 137 -4.25 -9.14 17.30
N PHE A 138 -4.17 -7.85 17.61
CA PHE A 138 -3.27 -6.89 16.99
C PHE A 138 -2.28 -6.33 18.02
N ILE A 139 -1.05 -6.03 17.58
CA ILE A 139 -0.09 -5.28 18.37
C ILE A 139 -0.08 -3.83 17.89
N LEU A 140 -0.56 -2.91 18.73
CA LEU A 140 -0.62 -1.47 18.48
C LEU A 140 0.21 -0.75 19.55
N ASN A 141 1.25 -0.03 19.11
CA ASN A 141 2.20 0.67 19.99
C ASN A 141 2.76 -0.25 21.11
N GLY A 142 3.09 -1.49 20.75
CA GLY A 142 3.55 -2.54 21.66
C GLY A 142 2.47 -3.20 22.52
N GLY A 143 1.26 -2.65 22.59
CA GLY A 143 0.14 -3.21 23.34
C GLY A 143 -0.73 -4.15 22.51
N GLU A 144 -1.21 -5.22 23.13
CA GLU A 144 -2.12 -6.17 22.49
C GLU A 144 -3.58 -5.67 22.57
N ARG A 145 -4.30 -5.81 21.45
CA ARG A 145 -5.65 -5.29 21.26
C ARG A 145 -6.49 -6.31 20.49
N VAL A 146 -7.69 -6.59 21.00
CA VAL A 146 -8.69 -7.48 20.41
C VAL A 146 -9.90 -6.66 20.00
N LEU A 147 -10.50 -7.01 18.86
CA LEU A 147 -11.80 -6.51 18.46
C LEU A 147 -12.87 -7.50 18.94
N VAL A 148 -13.89 -7.01 19.64
CA VAL A 148 -15.03 -7.81 20.11
C VAL A 148 -16.19 -7.61 19.15
N ALA A 149 -16.90 -8.68 18.81
CA ALA A 149 -18.10 -8.61 17.96
C ALA A 149 -19.16 -7.70 18.61
N GLN A 150 -19.86 -6.93 17.79
CA GLN A 150 -20.84 -5.92 18.21
C GLN A 150 -22.28 -6.39 18.03
#